data_AF-A0A8X6M2C7-F1
#
_entry.id   AF-A0A8X6M2C7-F1
#
_cell.length_a   1.000
_cell.length_b   1.000
_cell.length_c   1.000
_cell.angle_alpha   90.00
_cell.angle_beta   90.00
_cell.angle_gamma   90.00
#
_symmetry.space_group_name_H-M   'P 1'
#
loop_
_entity.id
_entity.type
_entity.pdbx_description
1 polymer ?
#
loop_
_entity_poly.entity_id
_entity_poly.type
_entity_poly.pdbx_seq_one_letter_code
_entity_poly.pdbx_strand_id
1 'polypeptide(L)'
;MTNLFKATRKLNGFITLFLFYEYEKNLLTPSSVLKSIPEDSTLQMSCAVCKKAATLRCKQCAKVAYCNTTCAKNYWHSRHKMECKLMSG
;
A
#
# COMPACT_ATOMS: atom_id res chain seq x y z
N MET A 1 19.84 -42.05 -39.81
CA MET A 1 19.80 -40.67 -39.29
C MET A 1 18.57 -39.99 -39.87
N THR A 2 17.81 -39.33 -39.01
CA THR A 2 16.36 -39.16 -39.05
C THR A 2 15.82 -38.26 -40.17
N ASN A 3 14.59 -38.62 -40.56
CA ASN A 3 13.85 -38.17 -41.72
C ASN A 3 13.47 -36.68 -41.74
N LEU A 4 13.54 -36.18 -42.97
CA LEU A 4 12.75 -35.14 -43.61
C LEU A 4 11.27 -35.16 -43.15
N PHE A 5 10.78 -34.06 -42.56
CA PHE A 5 9.35 -33.77 -42.46
C PHE A 5 9.05 -32.42 -43.10
N LYS A 6 8.79 -32.44 -44.41
CA LYS A 6 7.83 -31.51 -45.01
C LYS A 6 6.45 -31.93 -44.50
N ALA A 7 5.79 -31.06 -43.73
CA ALA A 7 4.37 -31.21 -43.42
C ALA A 7 3.68 -29.85 -43.56
N THR A 8 3.29 -29.53 -44.80
CA THR A 8 2.23 -28.56 -45.06
C THR A 8 0.91 -29.14 -44.57
N ARG A 9 0.21 -28.47 -43.65
CA ARG A 9 -1.22 -28.71 -43.41
C ARG A 9 -1.96 -27.39 -43.25
N LYS A 10 -2.75 -27.09 -44.27
CA LYS A 10 -3.90 -26.19 -44.26
C LYS A 10 -5.01 -26.85 -43.42
N LEU A 11 -5.95 -26.06 -42.88
CA LEU A 11 -7.10 -26.42 -41.99
C LEU A 11 -6.77 -26.12 -40.50
N ASN A 12 -7.49 -25.31 -39.72
CA ASN A 12 -8.83 -24.73 -39.80
C ASN A 12 -8.87 -23.41 -39.01
N GLY A 13 -9.53 -22.38 -39.55
CA GLY A 13 -9.75 -21.07 -38.93
C GLY A 13 -10.65 -21.05 -37.68
N PHE A 14 -10.82 -22.21 -37.02
CA PHE A 14 -11.54 -22.34 -35.76
C PHE A 14 -10.59 -22.31 -34.55
N ILE A 15 -9.35 -22.79 -34.72
CA ILE A 15 -8.36 -22.86 -33.63
C ILE A 15 -7.86 -21.45 -33.26
N THR A 16 -7.78 -20.55 -34.24
CA THR A 16 -7.45 -19.13 -33.99
C THR A 16 -8.56 -18.41 -33.23
N LEU A 17 -9.84 -18.75 -33.38
CA LEU A 17 -10.88 -18.09 -32.58
C LEU A 17 -10.89 -18.58 -31.12
N PHE A 18 -10.59 -19.86 -30.89
CA PHE A 18 -10.51 -20.45 -29.54
C PHE A 18 -9.38 -19.83 -28.71
N LEU A 19 -8.20 -19.62 -29.31
CA LEU A 19 -7.06 -19.01 -28.62
C LEU A 19 -7.26 -17.51 -28.33
N PHE A 20 -8.04 -16.79 -29.14
CA PHE A 20 -8.39 -15.39 -28.86
C PHE A 20 -9.44 -15.27 -27.75
N TYR A 21 -10.45 -16.15 -27.72
CA TYR A 21 -11.49 -16.12 -26.69
C TYR A 21 -10.95 -16.46 -25.29
N GLU A 22 -10.02 -17.41 -25.20
CA GLU A 22 -9.34 -17.75 -23.96
C GLU A 22 -8.38 -16.64 -23.49
N TYR A 23 -7.87 -15.80 -24.39
CA TYR A 23 -7.05 -14.65 -24.05
C TYR A 23 -7.88 -13.53 -23.40
N GLU A 24 -9.04 -13.18 -23.96
CA GLU A 24 -9.90 -12.12 -23.40
C GLU A 24 -10.50 -12.50 -22.04
N LYS A 25 -10.80 -13.79 -21.80
CA LYS A 25 -11.23 -14.26 -20.48
C LYS A 25 -10.16 -14.11 -19.39
N ASN A 26 -8.89 -14.13 -19.75
CA ASN A 26 -7.77 -13.97 -18.81
C ASN A 26 -7.36 -12.51 -18.60
N LEU A 27 -7.90 -11.56 -19.38
CA LEU A 27 -7.62 -10.12 -19.27
C LEU A 27 -8.57 -9.38 -18.32
N LEU A 28 -9.68 -9.98 -17.90
CA LEU A 28 -10.65 -9.34 -17.00
C LEU A 28 -10.38 -9.54 -15.50
N THR A 29 -9.27 -10.19 -15.11
CA THR A 29 -8.83 -10.14 -13.70
C THR A 29 -7.34 -9.89 -13.59
N PRO A 30 -6.98 -8.64 -13.27
CA PRO A 30 -6.22 -8.45 -12.05
C PRO A 30 -6.91 -7.45 -11.12
N SER A 31 -8.24 -7.41 -11.07
CA SER A 31 -8.95 -6.70 -10.00
C SER A 31 -8.90 -7.44 -8.65
N SER A 32 -8.36 -8.67 -8.62
CA SER A 32 -8.13 -9.48 -7.41
C SER A 32 -6.72 -9.31 -6.82
N VAL A 33 -5.87 -8.45 -7.41
CA VAL A 33 -4.71 -7.87 -6.73
C VAL A 33 -5.02 -6.42 -6.33
N LEU A 34 -6.26 -6.14 -5.89
CA LEU A 34 -6.38 -5.49 -4.59
C LEU A 34 -5.97 -6.55 -3.57
N LYS A 35 -4.65 -6.81 -3.54
CA LYS A 35 -3.94 -7.38 -2.41
C LYS A 35 -4.59 -6.71 -1.21
N SER A 36 -5.04 -7.49 -0.24
CA SER A 36 -5.35 -7.03 1.10
C SER A 36 -4.24 -6.06 1.54
N ILE A 37 -4.41 -4.79 1.22
CA ILE A 37 -3.74 -3.71 1.91
C ILE A 37 -4.46 -3.84 3.24
N PRO A 38 -3.82 -4.29 4.34
CA PRO A 38 -4.33 -3.84 5.61
C PRO A 38 -4.44 -2.33 5.44
N GLU A 39 -5.67 -1.82 5.49
CA GLU A 39 -6.02 -0.39 5.52
C GLU A 39 -5.47 0.19 6.83
N ASP A 40 -4.17 0.04 6.99
CA ASP A 40 -3.40 0.17 8.20
C ASP A 40 -1.92 0.12 7.81
N SER A 41 -1.56 0.87 6.77
CA SER A 41 -0.31 1.63 6.87
C SER A 41 -0.52 2.76 7.89
N THR A 42 -1.03 2.45 9.10
CA THR A 42 -0.81 3.36 10.20
C THR A 42 0.68 3.35 10.39
N LEU A 43 1.28 4.47 10.05
CA LEU A 43 2.50 4.92 10.69
C LEU A 43 2.20 4.87 12.20
N GLN A 44 2.44 3.70 12.82
CA GLN A 44 2.23 3.44 14.24
C GLN A 44 3.22 4.30 14.99
N MET A 45 2.84 5.56 15.16
CA MET A 45 3.62 6.51 15.94
C MET A 45 3.40 6.18 17.41
N SER A 46 4.47 6.28 18.19
CA SER A 46 4.42 6.11 19.63
C SER A 46 4.29 7.47 20.33
N CYS A 47 3.67 7.46 21.50
CA CYS A 47 3.51 8.63 22.33
C CYS A 47 4.88 9.14 22.77
N ALA A 48 5.19 10.42 22.52
CA ALA A 48 6.46 11.00 22.91
C ALA A 48 6.76 10.87 24.41
N VAL A 49 5.71 10.87 25.25
CA VAL A 49 5.80 10.82 26.72
C VAL A 49 5.92 9.40 27.26
N CYS A 50 4.95 8.53 26.93
CA CYS A 50 4.82 7.21 27.57
C CYS A 50 5.05 6.02 26.63
N LYS A 51 5.44 6.29 25.38
CA LYS A 51 5.78 5.31 24.34
C LYS A 51 4.69 4.31 23.94
N LYS A 52 3.47 4.42 24.49
CA LYS A 52 2.27 3.69 24.03
C LYS A 52 1.85 4.12 22.62
N ALA A 53 1.02 3.33 21.96
CA ALA A 53 0.45 3.68 20.66
C ALA A 53 -0.19 5.08 20.68
N ALA A 54 0.20 5.93 19.74
CA ALA A 54 -0.34 7.27 19.62
C ALA A 54 -1.59 7.27 18.74
N THR A 55 -2.62 7.95 19.22
CA THR A 55 -3.91 8.11 18.53
C THR A 55 -4.10 9.53 18.01
N LEU A 56 -3.29 10.48 18.49
CA LEU A 56 -3.34 11.87 18.06
C LEU A 56 -1.95 12.42 17.73
N ARG A 57 -1.92 13.41 16.84
CA ARG A 57 -0.72 14.12 16.41
C ARG A 57 -0.87 15.61 16.68
N CYS A 58 0.26 16.28 16.88
CA CYS A 58 0.28 17.74 16.96
C CYS A 58 -0.24 18.31 15.64
N LYS A 59 -1.31 19.12 15.68
CA LYS A 59 -1.91 19.70 14.46
C LYS A 59 -1.00 20.71 13.76
N GLN A 60 -0.05 21.29 14.49
CA GLN A 60 0.83 22.33 13.96
C GLN A 60 2.06 21.75 13.26
N CYS A 61 2.80 20.87 13.93
CA CYS A 61 4.00 20.29 13.33
C CYS A 61 3.77 18.91 12.68
N ALA A 62 2.71 18.18 13.04
CA ALA A 62 2.43 16.80 12.62
C ALA A 62 3.53 15.75 12.91
N LYS A 63 4.72 16.16 13.39
CA LYS A 63 5.88 15.28 13.64
C LYS A 63 5.82 14.53 14.98
N VAL A 64 5.09 15.06 15.96
CA VAL A 64 5.01 14.46 17.30
C VAL A 64 3.60 13.93 17.56
N ALA A 65 3.53 12.72 18.12
CA ALA A 65 2.28 12.04 18.43
C ALA A 65 2.15 11.70 19.91
N TYR A 66 0.91 11.55 20.35
CA TYR A 66 0.52 11.30 21.74
C TYR A 66 -0.58 10.24 21.81
N CYS A 67 -0.64 9.53 22.93
CA CYS A 67 -1.73 8.56 23.17
C CYS A 67 -3.02 9.23 23.68
N ASN A 68 -2.93 10.40 24.31
CA ASN A 68 -4.07 11.17 24.80
C ASN A 68 -3.71 12.66 24.97
N THR A 69 -4.74 13.49 25.22
CA THR A 69 -4.61 14.94 25.41
C THR A 69 -3.81 15.30 26.66
N THR A 70 -3.83 14.46 27.70
CA THR A 70 -3.02 14.67 28.92
C THR A 70 -1.53 14.60 28.61
N CYS A 71 -1.08 13.58 27.87
CA CYS A 71 0.32 13.47 27.44
C CYS A 71 0.71 14.64 26.53
N ALA A 72 -0.18 15.05 25.62
CA ALA A 72 0.05 16.21 24.78
C ALA A 72 0.25 17.50 25.60
N LYS A 73 -0.62 17.78 26.57
CA LYS A 73 -0.52 18.96 27.45
C LYS A 73 0.74 18.91 28.31
N ASN A 74 1.00 17.80 28.98
CA ASN A 74 2.19 17.65 29.82
C ASN A 74 3.48 17.87 29.03
N TYR A 75 3.57 17.30 27.82
CA TYR A 75 4.73 17.49 26.96
C TYR A 75 4.80 18.89 26.35
N TRP A 76 3.65 19.51 26.04
CA TRP A 76 3.53 20.89 25.56
C TRP A 76 4.15 21.89 26.53
N HIS A 77 3.77 21.82 27.81
CA HIS A 77 4.28 22.70 28.84
C HIS A 77 5.74 22.41 29.21
N SER A 78 6.19 21.16 29.06
CA SER A 78 7.56 20.78 29.38
C SER A 78 8.56 21.27 28.32
N ARG A 79 8.38 20.89 27.04
CA ARG A 79 9.38 21.15 25.98
C ARG A 79 8.77 21.37 24.59
N HIS A 80 7.66 20.70 24.28
CA HIS A 80 7.16 20.66 22.91
C HIS A 80 6.75 22.03 22.36
N LYS A 81 6.35 23.00 23.21
CA LYS A 81 6.04 24.36 22.73
C LYS A 81 7.20 25.02 21.98
N MET A 82 8.44 24.80 22.42
CA MET A 82 9.63 25.36 21.77
C MET A 82 10.01 24.54 20.53
N GLU A 83 10.00 23.21 20.67
CA GLU A 83 10.36 22.28 19.59
C GLU A 83 9.36 22.33 18.42
N CYS A 84 8.06 22.54 18.71
CA CYS A 84 7.01 22.61 17.70
C CYS A 84 7.25 23.72 16.69
N LYS A 85 7.70 24.90 17.14
CA LYS A 85 8.03 26.04 16.26
C LYS A 85 9.20 25.75 15.33
N LEU A 86 10.18 24.97 15.78
CA LEU A 86 11.31 24.55 14.95
C LEU A 86 10.92 23.48 13.94
N MET A 87 9.86 22.71 14.24
CA MET A 87 9.42 21.59 13.42
C MET A 87 8.33 21.94 12.39
N SER A 88 7.60 23.04 12.57
CA SER A 88 6.45 23.45 11.75
C SER A 88 6.84 24.13 10.42
N GLY A 89 7.81 23.56 9.72
CA GLY A 89 8.25 24.04 8.40
C GLY A 89 7.23 23.78 7.30
#